data_AF-A0A3C0GHS6-F1
#
_entry.id   AF-A0A3C0GHS6-F1
#
_cell.length_a   1.000
_cell.length_b   1.000
_cell.length_c   1.000
_cell.angle_alpha   90.00
_cell.angle_beta   90.00
_cell.angle_gamma   90.00
#
_symmetry.space_group_name_H-M   'P 1'
#
loop_
_entity.id
_entity.type
_entity.pdbx_description
1 polymer ?
#
loop_
_entity_poly.entity_id
_entity_poly.type
_entity_poly.pdbx_seq_one_letter_code
_entity_poly.pdbx_strand_id
1 'polypeptide(L)' 'MAKSKLITALINKYKAEISGAEATLDIYLNNSVGIGEHPQHLEEMDKLVEKIANAQEKLDVLRNL' A
#
# COMPACT_ATOMS: atom_id res chain seq x y z
N MET A 1 13.02 -17.51 18.46
CA MET A 1 13.95 -16.99 17.43
C MET A 1 13.75 -15.49 17.36
N ALA A 2 14.74 -14.67 17.70
CA ALA A 2 14.60 -13.22 17.56
C ALA A 2 14.54 -12.88 16.07
N LYS A 3 13.45 -12.26 15.59
CA LYS A 3 13.39 -11.78 14.20
C LYS A 3 14.55 -10.81 13.99
N SER A 4 15.34 -11.07 12.94
CA SER A 4 16.45 -10.20 12.55
C SER A 4 15.96 -8.77 12.40
N LYS A 5 16.77 -7.78 12.84
CA LYS A 5 16.44 -6.35 12.66
C LYS A 5 16.16 -6.00 11.19
N LEU A 6 16.77 -6.73 10.25
CA LEU A 6 16.51 -6.59 8.83
C LEU A 6 15.10 -7.06 8.43
N ILE A 7 14.64 -8.21 8.96
CA ILE A 7 13.28 -8.71 8.73
C ILE A 7 12.26 -7.72 9.31
N THR A 8 12.51 -7.20 10.51
CA THR A 8 11.65 -6.18 11.13
C THR A 8 11.59 -4.91 10.28
N ALA A 9 12.73 -4.45 9.73
CA ALA A 9 12.77 -3.29 8.86
C ALA A 9 11.95 -3.49 7.58
N LEU A 10 12.04 -4.66 6.94
CA LEU A 10 11.24 -4.98 5.76
C LEU A 10 9.74 -5.04 6.07
N ILE A 11 9.36 -5.66 7.20
CA ILE A 11 7.97 -5.68 7.65
C ILE A 11 7.43 -4.26 7.84
N ASN A 12 8.19 -3.39 8.49
CA ASN A 12 7.79 -2.00 8.71
C ASN A 12 7.65 -1.23 7.39
N LYS A 13 8.57 -1.44 6.44
CA LYS A 13 8.50 -0.85 5.11
C LYS A 13 7.20 -1.20 4.40
N TYR A 14 6.85 -2.49 4.32
CA TYR A 14 5.65 -2.91 3.59
C TYR A 14 4.35 -2.47 4.29
N LYS A 15 4.32 -2.44 5.62
CA LYS A 15 3.20 -1.84 6.36
C LYS A 15 3.02 -0.36 6.05
N ALA A 16 4.12 0.40 5.96
CA ALA A 16 4.06 1.81 5.59
C ALA A 16 3.61 2.01 4.14
N GLU A 17 4.05 1.15 3.22
CA GLU A 17 3.61 1.17 1.82
C GLU A 17 2.11 0.93 1.68
N ILE A 18 1.57 -0.06 2.41
CA ILE A 18 0.13 -0.36 2.44
C ILE A 18 -0.65 0.83 3.01
N SER A 19 -0.27 1.31 4.21
CA SER A 19 -0.97 2.41 4.88
C SER A 19 -0.99 3.69 4.05
N GLY A 20 0.11 4.02 3.37
CA GLY A 20 0.15 5.19 2.48
C GLY A 20 -0.73 5.03 1.24
N ALA A 21 -0.79 3.82 0.66
CA ALA A 21 -1.65 3.54 -0.49
C ALA A 21 -3.14 3.57 -0.09
N GLU A 22 -3.50 2.96 1.04
CA GLU A 22 -4.86 3.00 1.59
C GLU A 22 -5.32 4.43 1.89
N ALA A 23 -4.47 5.24 2.54
CA ALA A 23 -4.80 6.64 2.81
C ALA A 23 -5.04 7.45 1.53
N THR A 24 -4.28 7.18 0.47
CA THR A 24 -4.48 7.83 -0.82
C THR A 24 -5.76 7.33 -1.50
N LEU A 25 -6.05 6.03 -1.42
CA LEU A 25 -7.26 5.43 -1.96
C LEU A 25 -8.51 5.99 -1.27
N ASP A 26 -8.45 6.21 0.03
CA ASP A 26 -9.53 6.80 0.82
C ASP A 26 -9.91 8.21 0.34
N ILE A 27 -8.93 9.00 -0.11
CA ILE A 27 -9.20 10.31 -0.73
C ILE A 27 -10.03 10.13 -2.01
N TYR A 28 -9.69 9.17 -2.87
CA TYR A 28 -10.47 8.88 -4.09
C TYR A 28 -11.88 8.36 -3.78
N LEU A 29 -12.05 7.60 -2.69
CA LEU A 29 -13.34 7.02 -2.31
C LEU A 29 -14.27 8.02 -1.61
N ASN A 30 -13.73 8.90 -0.76
CA ASN A 30 -14.53 9.74 0.13
C ASN A 30 -14.57 11.24 -0.27
N ASN A 31 -13.61 11.72 -1.08
CA ASN A 31 -13.57 13.13 -1.49
C ASN A 31 -14.01 13.30 -2.95
N SER A 32 -15.29 13.05 -3.23
CA SER A 32 -15.94 13.21 -4.54
C SER A 32 -15.90 14.64 -5.11
N VAL A 33 -15.45 15.65 -4.36
CA VAL A 33 -15.53 17.07 -4.71
C VAL A 33 -14.19 17.79 -4.47
N GLY A 34 -13.24 17.67 -5.41
CA GLY A 34 -11.99 18.44 -5.30
C GLY A 34 -10.82 17.94 -6.13
N ILE A 35 -10.90 16.72 -6.65
CA ILE A 35 -9.94 16.26 -7.65
C ILE A 35 -10.40 16.84 -8.99
N GLY A 36 -9.99 18.09 -9.25
CA GLY A 36 -10.22 18.72 -10.53
C GLY A 36 -9.69 17.80 -11.64
N GLU A 37 -10.61 17.34 -12.49
CA GLU A 37 -10.38 16.75 -13.81
C GLU A 37 -9.03 16.03 -14.02
N HIS A 38 -8.77 14.94 -13.28
CA HIS A 38 -7.78 13.97 -13.74
C HIS A 38 -8.51 12.80 -14.40
N PRO A 39 -8.45 12.63 -15.73
CA PRO A 39 -9.23 11.58 -16.43
C PRO A 39 -8.81 10.15 -16.07
N GLN A 40 -7.82 9.98 -15.19
CA GLN A 40 -7.12 8.73 -14.91
C GLN A 40 -7.26 8.26 -13.45
N HIS A 41 -8.30 8.69 -12.73
CA HIS A 41 -8.53 8.22 -11.35
C HIS A 41 -8.56 6.69 -11.24
N LEU A 42 -9.18 6.01 -12.21
CA LEU A 42 -9.23 4.55 -12.23
C LEU A 42 -7.82 3.94 -12.34
N GLU A 43 -6.96 4.49 -13.22
CA GLU A 43 -5.60 4.01 -13.42
C GLU A 43 -4.72 4.28 -12.20
N GLU A 44 -4.90 5.42 -11.53
CA GLU A 44 -4.19 5.72 -10.29
C GLU A 44 -4.65 4.84 -9.13
N MET A 45 -5.96 4.58 -9.02
CA MET A 45 -6.50 3.63 -8.03
C MET A 45 -5.98 2.21 -8.28
N ASP A 46 -5.91 1.76 -9.54
CA ASP A 46 -5.37 0.45 -9.91
C ASP A 46 -3.91 0.29 -9.47
N LYS A 47 -3.05 1.30 -9.73
CA LYS A 47 -1.67 1.32 -9.24
C LYS A 47 -1.56 1.24 -7.72
N LEU A 48 -2.46 1.91 -6.99
CA LEU A 48 -2.49 1.85 -5.53
C LEU A 48 -2.88 0.45 -5.03
N VAL A 49 -3.86 -0.19 -5.66
CA VAL A 49 -4.28 -1.56 -5.35
C VAL A 49 -3.15 -2.55 -5.66
N GLU A 50 -2.49 -2.42 -6.81
CA GLU A 50 -1.32 -3.24 -7.17
C GLU A 50 -0.19 -3.09 -6.14
N LYS A 51 0.07 -1.87 -5.67
CA LYS A 51 1.08 -1.61 -4.64
C LYS A 51 0.73 -2.30 -3.31
N ILE A 52 -0.53 -2.26 -2.90
CA ILE A 52 -1.02 -2.94 -1.69
C ILE A 52 -0.85 -4.45 -1.83
N ALA A 53 -1.32 -5.03 -2.94
CA ALA A 53 -1.23 -6.46 -3.19
C ALA A 53 0.22 -6.96 -3.15
N ASN A 54 1.13 -6.29 -3.87
CA ASN A 54 2.55 -6.61 -3.89
C ASN A 54 3.21 -6.51 -2.49
N ALA A 55 2.86 -5.50 -1.70
CA ALA A 55 3.37 -5.35 -0.34
C ALA A 55 2.84 -6.43 0.61
N GLN A 56 1.58 -6.82 0.44
CA GLN A 56 0.94 -7.88 1.22
C GLN A 56 1.56 -9.25 0.95
N GLU A 57 1.79 -9.60 -0.32
CA GLU A 57 2.49 -10.84 -0.69
C GLU A 57 3.90 -10.91 -0.09
N LYS A 58 4.66 -9.81 -0.14
CA LYS A 58 6.00 -9.74 0.47
C LYS A 58 5.94 -9.90 1.99
N LEU A 59 4.93 -9.36 2.66
CA LEU A 59 4.71 -9.59 4.09
C LEU A 59 4.44 -11.06 4.38
N ASP A 60 3.67 -11.75 3.55
CA ASP A 60 3.35 -13.16 3.74
C ASP A 60 4.57 -14.06 3.52
N VAL A 61 5.40 -13.77 2.54
CA VAL A 61 6.72 -14.41 2.40
C VAL A 61 7.54 -14.23 3.68
N LEU A 62 7.67 -13.01 4.19
CA LEU A 62 8.45 -12.73 5.42
C LEU A 62 7.85 -13.31 6.71
N ARG A 63 6.55 -13.62 6.72
CA ARG A 63 5.89 -14.29 7.85
C ARG A 63 6.18 -15.79 7.87
N ASN A 64 6.46 -16.37 6.71
CA ASN A 64 6.76 -17.79 6.53
C ASN A 64 8.27 -18.12 6.56
N LEU A 65 9.13 -17.10 6.76
CA LEU A 65 10.55 -17.25 7.07
C LEU A 65 10.78 -17.43 8.58
#